data_AF-A0A4Y2HSP9-F1
#
_entry.id   AF-A0A4Y2HSP9-F1
#
_cell.length_a   1.000
_cell.length_b   1.000
_cell.length_c   1.000
_cell.angle_alpha   90.00
_cell.angle_beta   90.00
_cell.angle_gamma   90.00
#
_symmetry.space_group_name_H-M   'P 1'
#
loop_
_entity.id
_entity.type
_entity.pdbx_description
1 polymer ?
#
loop_
_entity_poly.entity_id
_entity_poly.type
_entity_poly.pdbx_seq_one_letter_code
_entity_poly.pdbx_strand_id
1 'polypeptide(L)'
;MSSLKALQKFAPKNNLVEDINSLLDGTISLHWVKAHIGVAGNEVADKAAKAASDRPSVDIHLGIPERSLKTSIRHLLLREWQDRWKDHNAKGRFTFNIFPEVKTNRCIDNHQLSQVVTNHGLCPYYLKKFNLRECNCRCGEDVDDDILHYIFRCPLLDSQRSLIRPGQSVLQILQDKHRTKEVKSLLSFLFLHQQDIFEQDPDDIS
;
A
#
# COMPACT_ATOMS: atom_id res chain seq x y z
N MET A 1 -7.81 20.68 16.29
CA MET A 1 -7.17 21.23 17.51
C MET A 1 -7.44 22.73 17.49
N SER A 2 -7.97 23.31 18.58
CA SER A 2 -8.17 24.76 18.66
C SER A 2 -6.84 25.49 18.88
N SER A 3 -6.77 26.76 18.48
CA SER A 3 -5.58 27.61 18.70
C SER A 3 -5.19 27.70 20.18
N LEU A 4 -6.18 27.70 21.08
CA LEU A 4 -5.95 27.67 22.53
C LEU A 4 -5.17 26.42 22.98
N LYS A 5 -5.54 25.24 22.45
CA LYS A 5 -4.82 23.98 22.75
C LYS A 5 -3.41 23.97 22.18
N ALA A 6 -3.15 24.70 21.09
CA ALA A 6 -1.81 24.84 20.53
C ALA A 6 -0.91 25.70 21.44
N LEU A 7 -1.45 26.80 21.99
CA LEU A 7 -0.73 27.71 22.90
C LEU A 7 -0.46 27.08 24.28
N GLN A 8 -1.38 26.26 24.77
CA GLN A 8 -1.24 25.54 26.05
C GLN A 8 -0.22 24.40 26.03
N LYS A 9 0.42 24.13 24.88
CA LYS A 9 1.39 23.04 24.76
C LYS A 9 2.73 23.46 25.36
N PHE A 10 3.27 22.67 26.28
CA PHE A 10 4.56 22.91 26.96
C PHE A 10 5.77 23.09 26.02
N ALA A 11 5.72 22.49 24.82
CA ALA A 11 6.73 22.66 23.78
C ALA A 11 6.05 22.73 22.39
N PRO A 12 5.69 23.93 21.92
CA PRO A 12 5.23 24.12 20.55
C PRO A 12 6.38 23.80 19.56
N LYS A 13 6.02 23.48 18.32
CA LYS A 13 6.98 23.23 17.22
C LYS A 13 6.71 24.18 16.04
N ASN A 14 6.02 25.28 16.32
CA ASN A 14 5.54 26.23 15.33
C ASN A 14 5.98 27.60 15.80
N ASN A 15 6.79 28.26 14.99
CA ASN A 15 7.40 29.55 15.29
C ASN A 15 6.35 30.59 15.71
N LEU A 16 5.17 30.61 15.08
CA LEU A 16 4.10 31.54 15.48
C LEU A 16 3.58 31.28 16.90
N VAL A 17 3.52 30.02 17.31
CA VAL A 17 3.05 29.67 18.66
C VAL A 17 4.12 30.03 19.70
N GLU A 18 5.40 29.90 19.34
CA GLU A 18 6.53 30.36 20.16
C GLU A 18 6.54 31.89 20.29
N ASP A 19 6.38 32.60 19.17
CA ASP A 19 6.29 34.06 19.14
C ASP A 19 5.11 34.56 20.00
N ILE A 20 3.92 33.99 19.81
CA ILE A 20 2.74 34.35 20.63
C ILE A 20 2.99 34.05 22.10
N ASN A 21 3.55 32.89 22.44
CA ASN A 21 3.84 32.55 23.83
C ASN A 21 4.87 33.51 24.45
N SER A 22 5.84 34.01 23.69
CA SER A 22 6.79 35.04 24.17
C SER A 22 6.13 36.38 24.51
N LEU A 23 4.98 36.68 23.89
CA LEU A 23 4.18 37.87 24.16
C LEU A 23 3.22 37.72 25.36
N LEU A 24 3.02 36.49 25.85
CA LEU A 24 2.19 36.21 27.01
C LEU A 24 3.03 36.31 28.29
N ASP A 25 3.02 37.47 28.94
CA ASP A 25 3.79 37.77 30.16
C ASP A 25 3.08 37.36 31.48
N GLY A 26 2.01 36.56 31.39
CA GLY A 26 1.21 36.12 32.53
C GLY A 26 0.14 37.12 32.99
N THR A 27 0.10 38.35 32.43
CA THR A 27 -0.97 39.32 32.69
C THR A 27 -2.19 39.10 31.78
N ILE A 28 -2.01 38.35 30.70
CA ILE A 28 -3.02 38.09 29.67
C ILE A 28 -3.70 36.75 29.92
N SER A 29 -5.04 36.75 29.97
CA SER A 29 -5.85 35.53 30.06
C SER A 29 -6.60 35.27 28.76
N LEU A 30 -6.44 34.06 28.21
CA LEU A 30 -7.05 33.65 26.95
C LEU A 30 -8.33 32.84 27.20
N HIS A 31 -9.45 33.31 26.64
CA HIS A 31 -10.75 32.66 26.77
C HIS A 31 -11.30 32.28 25.40
N TRP A 32 -11.95 31.12 25.32
CA TRP A 32 -12.69 30.74 24.12
C TRP A 32 -14.07 31.40 24.14
N VAL A 33 -14.44 32.05 23.04
CA VAL A 33 -15.77 32.61 22.81
C VAL A 33 -16.38 31.98 21.57
N LYS A 34 -17.71 31.82 21.57
CA LYS A 34 -18.44 31.28 20.42
C LYS A 34 -18.49 32.35 19.31
N ALA A 35 -18.28 31.93 18.06
CA ALA A 35 -18.39 32.80 16.91
C ALA A 35 -19.86 33.16 16.60
N HIS A 36 -20.08 34.34 16.01
CA HIS A 36 -21.36 34.81 15.44
C HIS A 36 -22.55 34.83 16.43
N ILE A 37 -22.32 35.21 17.68
CA ILE A 37 -23.38 35.35 18.69
C ILE A 37 -23.57 36.79 19.21
N GLY A 38 -23.10 37.81 18.49
CA GLY A 38 -23.29 39.21 18.90
C GLY A 38 -22.20 39.78 19.81
N VAL A 39 -21.08 39.08 20.06
CA VAL A 39 -19.97 39.64 20.87
C VAL A 39 -19.26 40.70 20.03
N ALA A 40 -19.58 41.97 20.28
CA ALA A 40 -19.17 43.11 19.47
C ALA A 40 -17.67 43.11 19.12
N GLY A 41 -16.79 42.90 20.09
CA GLY A 41 -15.33 42.86 19.85
C GLY A 41 -14.89 41.70 18.95
N ASN A 42 -15.46 40.50 19.12
CA ASN A 42 -15.16 39.35 18.28
C ASN A 42 -15.70 39.54 16.85
N GLU A 43 -16.87 40.14 16.70
CA GLU A 43 -17.45 40.43 15.38
C GLU A 43 -16.66 41.50 14.62
N VAL A 44 -16.18 42.54 15.31
CA VAL A 44 -15.29 43.55 14.71
C VAL A 44 -13.98 42.89 14.27
N ALA A 45 -13.39 42.01 15.10
CA ALA A 45 -12.18 41.27 14.75
C ALA A 45 -12.38 40.33 13.54
N ASP A 46 -13.50 39.60 13.48
CA ASP A 46 -13.84 38.72 12.36
C ASP A 46 -14.04 39.50 11.05
N LYS A 47 -14.75 40.63 11.11
CA LYS A 47 -14.91 41.55 9.96
C LYS A 47 -13.56 42.07 9.47
N ALA A 48 -12.66 42.45 10.39
CA ALA A 48 -11.32 42.90 10.04
C ALA A 48 -10.48 41.79 9.42
N ALA A 49 -10.51 40.57 9.97
CA ALA A 49 -9.81 39.41 9.42
C ALA A 49 -10.32 39.04 8.02
N LYS A 50 -11.64 39.10 7.79
CA LYS A 50 -12.24 38.88 6.47
C LYS A 50 -11.86 39.98 5.47
N ALA A 51 -11.91 41.24 5.87
CA ALA A 51 -11.45 42.34 5.01
C ALA A 51 -9.96 42.17 4.65
N ALA A 52 -9.14 41.66 5.57
CA ALA A 52 -7.73 41.37 5.32
C ALA A 52 -7.53 40.20 4.34
N SER A 53 -8.38 39.17 4.36
CA SER A 53 -8.26 38.04 3.42
C SER A 53 -8.54 38.42 1.97
N ASP A 54 -9.28 39.50 1.74
CA ASP A 54 -9.61 39.99 0.40
C ASP A 54 -8.55 40.97 -0.15
N ARG A 55 -7.53 41.32 0.64
CA ARG A 55 -6.45 42.22 0.20
C ARG A 55 -5.52 41.51 -0.80
N PRO A 56 -5.07 42.20 -1.87
CA PRO A 56 -4.21 41.61 -2.89
C PRO A 56 -2.77 41.35 -2.40
N SER A 57 -2.35 41.98 -1.31
CA SER A 57 -1.01 41.88 -0.73
C SER A 57 -1.04 41.15 0.62
N VAL A 58 -0.13 40.21 0.81
CA VAL A 58 0.06 39.49 2.08
C VAL A 58 1.02 40.29 2.98
N ASP A 59 0.54 40.73 4.15
CA ASP A 59 1.36 41.51 5.09
C ASP A 59 2.42 40.64 5.80
N ILE A 60 2.11 39.36 6.08
CA ILE A 60 3.00 38.41 6.77
C ILE A 60 3.11 37.12 5.96
N HIS A 61 4.30 36.85 5.43
CA HIS A 61 4.54 35.63 4.65
C HIS A 61 4.93 34.47 5.57
N LEU A 62 3.96 33.60 5.87
CA LEU A 62 4.14 32.45 6.76
C LEU A 62 4.89 31.26 6.13
N GLY A 63 5.30 31.38 4.87
CA GLY A 63 5.93 30.29 4.12
C GLY A 63 4.99 29.12 3.86
N ILE A 64 5.50 28.07 3.22
CA ILE A 64 4.76 26.83 3.02
C ILE A 64 4.98 25.97 4.27
N PRO A 65 3.92 25.53 4.98
CA PRO A 65 4.08 24.62 6.10
C PRO A 65 4.81 23.35 5.66
N GLU A 66 5.77 22.90 6.46
CA GLU A 66 6.55 21.68 6.17
C GLU A 66 5.65 20.47 5.88
N ARG A 67 4.52 20.35 6.58
CA ARG A 67 3.51 19.31 6.34
C ARG A 67 2.92 19.40 4.93
N SER A 68 2.61 20.60 4.45
CA SER A 68 2.07 20.83 3.11
C SER A 68 3.10 20.47 2.04
N LEU A 69 4.36 20.84 2.26
CA LEU A 69 5.47 20.45 1.38
C LEU A 69 5.64 18.93 1.34
N LYS A 70 5.72 18.27 2.50
CA LYS A 70 5.81 16.81 2.62
C LYS A 70 4.66 16.08 1.93
N THR A 71 3.44 16.60 2.08
CA THR A 71 2.24 16.04 1.43
C THR A 71 2.33 16.17 -0.09
N SER A 72 2.75 17.32 -0.59
CA SER A 72 2.93 17.58 -2.03
C SER A 72 4.00 16.66 -2.63
N ILE A 73 5.16 16.55 -1.97
CA ILE A 73 6.24 15.64 -2.37
C ILE A 73 5.74 14.19 -2.40
N ARG A 74 5.02 13.75 -1.37
CA ARG A 74 4.43 12.41 -1.33
C ARG A 74 3.50 12.15 -2.51
N HIS A 75 2.64 13.11 -2.87
CA HIS A 75 1.76 12.97 -4.04
C HIS A 75 2.52 12.89 -5.36
N LEU A 76 3.56 13.71 -5.53
CA LEU A 76 4.42 13.66 -6.71
C LEU A 76 5.11 12.29 -6.83
N LEU A 77 5.70 11.80 -5.74
CA LEU A 77 6.36 10.49 -5.71
C LEU A 77 5.39 9.34 -6.00
N LEU A 78 4.16 9.40 -5.49
CA LEU A 78 3.15 8.37 -5.76
C LEU A 78 2.69 8.37 -7.21
N ARG A 79 2.53 9.56 -7.82
CA ARG A 79 2.20 9.69 -9.24
C ARG A 79 3.31 9.09 -10.10
N GLU A 80 4.54 9.52 -9.87
CA GLU A 80 5.72 9.04 -10.58
C GLU A 80 5.87 7.52 -10.44
N TRP A 81 5.67 6.97 -9.23
CA TRP A 81 5.68 5.52 -9.02
C TRP A 81 4.57 4.83 -9.81
N GLN A 82 3.36 5.37 -9.81
CA GLN A 82 2.23 4.81 -10.56
C GLN A 82 2.46 4.86 -12.08
N ASP A 83 3.09 5.91 -12.60
CA ASP A 83 3.38 6.08 -14.02
C ASP A 83 4.41 5.05 -14.48
N ARG A 84 5.52 4.89 -13.74
CA ARG A 84 6.49 3.80 -13.98
C ARG A 84 5.85 2.43 -13.83
N TRP A 85 4.91 2.27 -12.89
CA TRP A 85 4.25 1.00 -12.67
C TRP A 85 3.37 0.59 -13.86
N LYS A 86 2.76 1.56 -14.56
CA LYS A 86 1.95 1.36 -15.77
C LYS A 86 2.77 1.14 -17.05
N ASP A 87 4.09 1.37 -17.02
CA ASP A 87 4.95 1.10 -18.17
C ASP A 87 4.93 -0.40 -18.51
N HIS A 88 4.51 -0.75 -19.72
CA HIS A 88 4.40 -2.13 -20.18
C HIS A 88 5.77 -2.78 -20.40
N ASN A 89 6.81 -1.98 -20.63
CA ASN A 89 8.18 -2.47 -20.81
C ASN A 89 8.89 -2.79 -19.48
N ALA A 90 8.27 -2.43 -18.34
CA ALA A 90 8.85 -2.66 -17.04
C ALA A 90 8.72 -4.12 -16.58
N LYS A 91 9.63 -4.57 -15.71
CA LYS A 91 9.54 -5.88 -15.04
C LYS A 91 8.33 -5.95 -14.09
N GLY A 92 8.01 -7.16 -13.62
CA GLY A 92 6.95 -7.37 -12.61
C GLY A 92 5.52 -7.33 -13.14
N ARG A 93 5.32 -7.56 -14.45
CA ARG A 93 3.99 -7.50 -15.10
C ARG A 93 2.98 -8.48 -14.49
N PHE A 94 3.44 -9.64 -14.03
CA PHE A 94 2.58 -10.58 -13.31
C PHE A 94 1.96 -9.94 -12.05
N THR A 95 2.77 -9.27 -11.22
CA THR A 95 2.29 -8.54 -10.05
C THR A 95 1.43 -7.34 -10.43
N PHE A 96 1.72 -6.65 -11.54
CA PHE A 96 0.89 -5.56 -12.07
C PHE A 96 -0.52 -6.02 -12.41
N ASN A 97 -0.67 -7.19 -13.03
CA ASN A 97 -1.98 -7.76 -13.38
C ASN A 97 -2.85 -8.04 -12.14
N ILE A 98 -2.24 -8.27 -10.97
CA ILE A 98 -2.94 -8.45 -9.69
C ILE A 98 -3.18 -7.11 -9.00
N PHE A 99 -2.19 -6.21 -9.04
CA PHE A 99 -2.18 -4.93 -8.35
C PHE A 99 -1.83 -3.78 -9.29
N PRO A 100 -2.77 -3.31 -10.13
CA PRO A 100 -2.48 -2.23 -11.09
C PRO A 100 -2.23 -0.88 -10.41
N GLU A 101 -2.73 -0.71 -9.19
CA GLU A 101 -2.54 0.50 -8.38
C GLU A 101 -1.43 0.32 -7.34
N VAL A 102 -0.53 1.30 -7.27
CA VAL A 102 0.47 1.42 -6.21
C VAL A 102 -0.22 1.84 -4.91
N LYS A 103 0.10 1.14 -3.81
CA LYS A 103 -0.47 1.43 -2.48
C LYS A 103 0.62 1.27 -1.43
N THR A 104 0.79 2.27 -0.58
CA THR A 104 1.82 2.26 0.50
C THR A 104 1.40 1.46 1.72
N ASN A 105 0.15 1.03 1.81
CA ASN A 105 -0.40 0.26 2.93
C ASN A 105 -0.60 -1.23 2.59
N ARG A 106 -0.17 -1.68 1.41
CA ARG A 106 -0.20 -3.09 1.04
C ARG A 106 1.01 -3.78 1.64
N CYS A 107 0.77 -4.80 2.47
CA CYS A 107 1.81 -5.67 3.02
C CYS A 107 1.44 -7.12 2.73
N ILE A 108 2.37 -7.87 2.15
CA ILE A 108 2.29 -9.33 1.98
C ILE A 108 3.48 -9.89 2.77
N ASP A 109 3.21 -10.37 3.98
CA ASP A 109 4.21 -10.76 4.98
C ASP A 109 4.39 -12.28 5.11
N ASN A 110 4.02 -13.02 4.06
CA ASN A 110 4.09 -14.47 4.04
C ASN A 110 4.75 -14.97 2.76
N HIS A 111 5.76 -15.83 2.90
CA HIS A 111 6.53 -16.37 1.79
C HIS A 111 5.65 -17.05 0.72
N GLN A 112 4.70 -17.91 1.09
CA GLN A 112 3.82 -18.57 0.12
C GLN A 112 2.97 -17.55 -0.66
N LEU A 113 2.40 -16.56 0.02
CA LEU A 113 1.64 -15.50 -0.65
C LEU A 113 2.50 -14.61 -1.54
N SER A 114 3.75 -14.36 -1.15
CA SER A 114 4.72 -13.67 -2.01
C SER A 114 4.94 -14.43 -3.31
N GLN A 115 5.04 -15.77 -3.28
CA GLN A 115 5.11 -16.59 -4.50
C GLN A 115 3.88 -16.37 -5.38
N VAL A 116 2.68 -16.38 -4.78
CA VAL A 116 1.41 -16.19 -5.51
C VAL A 116 1.32 -14.84 -6.20
N VAL A 117 1.82 -13.76 -5.60
CA VAL A 117 1.69 -12.41 -6.17
C VAL A 117 2.85 -12.02 -7.08
N THR A 118 3.94 -12.78 -7.09
CA THR A 118 5.14 -12.51 -7.92
C THR A 118 5.37 -13.54 -9.01
N ASN A 119 4.70 -14.70 -8.94
CA ASN A 119 5.04 -15.90 -9.71
C ASN A 119 6.49 -16.35 -9.49
N HIS A 120 7.09 -15.98 -8.36
CA HIS A 120 8.44 -16.40 -7.97
C HIS A 120 8.32 -17.48 -6.89
N GLY A 121 7.98 -18.68 -7.32
CA GLY A 121 7.69 -19.79 -6.42
C GLY A 121 8.19 -21.13 -6.94
N LEU A 122 7.81 -22.17 -6.23
CA LEU A 122 8.04 -23.54 -6.68
C LEU A 122 7.05 -23.88 -7.80
N CYS A 123 7.32 -23.38 -9.01
CA CYS A 123 6.59 -23.69 -10.23
C CYS A 123 7.58 -23.80 -11.40
N PRO A 124 7.40 -24.75 -12.32
CA PRO A 124 8.30 -24.95 -13.46
C PRO A 124 8.52 -23.69 -14.30
N TYR A 125 7.52 -22.83 -14.47
CA TYR A 125 7.70 -21.52 -15.12
C TYR A 125 8.90 -20.75 -14.54
N TYR A 126 8.94 -20.61 -13.21
CA TYR A 126 9.97 -19.86 -12.51
C TYR A 126 11.29 -20.62 -12.50
N LEU A 127 11.26 -21.93 -12.23
CA LEU A 127 12.46 -22.76 -12.15
C LEU A 127 13.24 -22.76 -13.48
N LYS A 128 12.54 -22.95 -14.62
CA LYS A 128 13.13 -22.89 -15.96
C LYS A 128 13.68 -21.50 -16.28
N LYS A 129 12.88 -20.46 -16.04
CA LYS A 129 13.25 -19.06 -16.34
C LYS A 129 14.54 -18.62 -15.65
N PHE A 130 14.84 -19.17 -14.47
CA PHE A 130 16.04 -18.84 -13.71
C PHE A 130 17.12 -19.93 -13.78
N ASN A 131 16.98 -20.91 -14.68
CA ASN A 131 17.91 -22.04 -14.86
C ASN A 131 18.19 -22.80 -13.56
N LEU A 132 17.15 -23.02 -12.75
CA LEU A 132 17.27 -23.70 -11.46
C LEU A 132 16.97 -25.20 -11.56
N ARG A 133 16.06 -25.58 -12.46
CA ARG A 133 15.67 -26.97 -12.74
C ARG A 133 14.87 -27.03 -14.03
N GLU A 134 15.22 -27.95 -14.90
CA GLU A 134 14.43 -28.22 -16.10
C GLU A 134 13.33 -29.23 -15.75
N CYS A 135 12.09 -28.76 -15.71
CA CYS A 135 10.95 -29.59 -15.34
C CYS A 135 9.66 -29.04 -15.94
N ASN A 136 8.62 -29.87 -15.96
CA ASN A 136 7.24 -29.48 -16.21
C ASN A 136 6.31 -30.14 -15.17
N CYS A 137 5.07 -29.72 -15.14
CA CYS A 137 4.03 -30.40 -14.40
C CYS A 137 3.66 -31.73 -15.07
N ARG A 138 3.68 -32.82 -14.31
CA ARG A 138 3.29 -34.16 -14.80
C ARG A 138 1.83 -34.27 -15.25
N CYS A 139 1.00 -33.26 -14.98
CA CYS A 139 -0.38 -33.25 -15.43
C CYS A 139 -0.53 -33.08 -16.95
N GLY A 140 0.47 -32.48 -17.62
CA GLY A 140 0.47 -32.26 -19.07
C GLY A 140 -0.57 -31.27 -19.60
N GLU A 141 -1.32 -30.55 -18.76
CA GLU A 141 -2.42 -29.68 -19.19
C GLU A 141 -2.06 -28.21 -19.42
N ASP A 142 -0.89 -27.75 -18.97
CA ASP A 142 -0.50 -26.34 -19.04
C ASP A 142 0.95 -26.21 -19.53
N VAL A 143 1.16 -25.37 -20.54
CA VAL A 143 2.49 -25.19 -21.17
C VAL A 143 3.33 -24.21 -20.35
N ASP A 144 2.68 -23.28 -19.65
CA ASP A 144 3.39 -22.24 -18.92
C ASP A 144 3.80 -22.72 -17.52
N ASP A 145 3.04 -23.65 -16.90
CA ASP A 145 3.32 -24.21 -15.56
C ASP A 145 3.59 -23.13 -14.49
N ASP A 146 2.76 -22.07 -14.51
CA ASP A 146 2.86 -20.95 -13.60
C ASP A 146 2.24 -21.23 -12.23
N ILE A 147 2.43 -20.33 -11.25
CA ILE A 147 1.85 -20.53 -9.92
C ILE A 147 0.31 -20.60 -9.95
N LEU A 148 -0.32 -19.96 -10.94
CA LEU A 148 -1.78 -19.96 -11.08
C LEU A 148 -2.31 -21.30 -11.58
N HIS A 149 -1.53 -22.04 -12.36
CA HIS A 149 -1.82 -23.43 -12.72
C HIS A 149 -2.05 -24.25 -11.45
N TYR A 150 -1.09 -24.24 -10.52
CA TYR A 150 -1.17 -25.01 -9.29
C TYR A 150 -2.29 -24.54 -8.37
N ILE A 151 -2.57 -23.23 -8.31
CA ILE A 151 -3.64 -22.70 -7.48
C ILE A 151 -5.02 -23.02 -8.04
N PHE A 152 -5.23 -22.95 -9.35
CA PHE A 152 -6.58 -22.95 -9.94
C PHE A 152 -6.91 -24.14 -10.82
N ARG A 153 -5.94 -24.76 -11.50
CA ARG A 153 -6.20 -25.63 -12.65
C ARG A 153 -5.64 -27.05 -12.50
N CYS A 154 -4.44 -27.19 -11.93
CA CYS A 154 -3.70 -28.45 -11.88
C CYS A 154 -4.58 -29.61 -11.34
N PRO A 155 -4.87 -30.65 -12.14
CA PRO A 155 -5.74 -31.75 -11.70
C PRO A 155 -5.09 -32.60 -10.59
N LEU A 156 -3.75 -32.65 -10.53
CA LEU A 156 -3.02 -33.36 -9.48
C LEU A 156 -3.23 -32.76 -8.07
N LEU A 157 -3.67 -31.50 -8.01
CA LEU A 157 -3.96 -30.78 -6.77
C LEU A 157 -5.48 -30.60 -6.53
N ASP A 158 -6.33 -31.21 -7.36
CA ASP A 158 -7.78 -30.99 -7.28
C ASP A 158 -8.35 -31.44 -5.93
N SER A 159 -7.86 -32.57 -5.39
CA SER A 159 -8.22 -33.06 -4.06
C SER A 159 -7.87 -32.10 -2.91
N GLN A 160 -6.93 -31.16 -3.14
CA GLN A 160 -6.52 -30.16 -2.16
C GLN A 160 -7.35 -28.87 -2.24
N ARG A 161 -8.17 -28.69 -3.30
CA ARG A 161 -9.00 -27.50 -3.48
C ARG A 161 -10.41 -27.75 -2.98
N SER A 162 -10.78 -27.09 -1.88
CA SER A 162 -12.15 -27.13 -1.37
C SER A 162 -12.90 -25.83 -1.64
N LEU A 163 -12.24 -24.68 -1.55
CA LEU A 163 -12.82 -23.34 -1.64
C LEU A 163 -12.45 -22.58 -2.92
N ILE A 164 -11.30 -22.89 -3.51
CA ILE A 164 -10.78 -22.23 -4.71
C ILE A 164 -11.43 -22.85 -5.95
N ARG A 165 -11.80 -22.01 -6.91
CA ARG A 165 -12.39 -22.42 -8.18
C ARG A 165 -11.72 -21.71 -9.36
N PRO A 166 -11.62 -22.35 -10.54
CA PRO A 166 -11.22 -21.66 -11.76
C PRO A 166 -12.05 -20.38 -12.00
N GLY A 167 -11.41 -19.32 -12.51
CA GLY A 167 -12.05 -18.03 -12.79
C GLY A 167 -12.06 -17.03 -11.63
N GLN A 168 -11.66 -17.43 -10.42
CA GLN A 168 -11.40 -16.48 -9.33
C GLN A 168 -10.10 -15.70 -9.58
N SER A 169 -10.08 -14.43 -9.16
CA SER A 169 -8.87 -13.62 -9.16
C SER A 169 -8.03 -13.86 -7.91
N VAL A 170 -6.71 -13.69 -8.02
CA VAL A 170 -5.80 -13.71 -6.86
C VAL A 170 -6.23 -12.69 -5.81
N LEU A 171 -6.73 -11.52 -6.21
CA LEU A 171 -7.19 -10.50 -5.28
C LEU A 171 -8.35 -10.98 -4.40
N GLN A 172 -9.31 -11.73 -4.97
CA GLN A 172 -10.41 -12.35 -4.21
C GLN A 172 -9.92 -13.41 -3.23
N ILE A 173 -8.85 -14.13 -3.54
CA ILE A 173 -8.22 -15.08 -2.60
C ILE A 173 -7.60 -14.32 -1.43
N LEU A 174 -6.82 -13.27 -1.72
CA LEU A 174 -6.10 -12.50 -0.70
C LEU A 174 -7.04 -11.74 0.25
N GLN A 175 -8.27 -11.46 -0.17
CA GLN A 175 -9.31 -10.83 0.65
C GLN A 175 -10.04 -11.82 1.56
N ASP A 176 -9.91 -13.12 1.33
CA ASP A 176 -10.59 -14.17 2.10
C ASP A 176 -9.58 -15.01 2.89
N LYS A 177 -9.72 -14.99 4.23
CA LYS A 177 -8.81 -15.69 5.14
C LYS A 177 -8.81 -17.22 4.95
N HIS A 178 -9.96 -17.81 4.63
CA HIS A 178 -10.10 -19.25 4.43
C HIS A 178 -9.46 -19.67 3.11
N ARG A 179 -9.71 -18.93 2.03
CA ARG A 179 -9.04 -19.18 0.73
C ARG A 179 -7.53 -18.96 0.81
N THR A 180 -7.10 -17.93 1.53
CA THR A 180 -5.69 -17.68 1.81
C THR A 180 -5.05 -18.85 2.56
N LYS A 181 -5.76 -19.43 3.54
CA LYS A 181 -5.28 -20.62 4.25
C LYS A 181 -5.20 -21.84 3.32
N GLU A 182 -6.20 -22.06 2.47
CA GLU A 182 -6.19 -23.15 1.48
C GLU A 182 -5.03 -23.02 0.51
N VAL A 183 -4.76 -21.84 -0.06
CA VAL A 183 -3.59 -21.60 -0.92
C VAL A 183 -2.30 -21.94 -0.20
N LYS A 184 -2.14 -21.53 1.06
CA LYS A 184 -0.93 -21.87 1.83
C LYS A 184 -0.78 -23.38 2.02
N SER A 185 -1.86 -24.08 2.34
CA SER A 185 -1.87 -25.55 2.45
C SER A 185 -1.53 -26.21 1.12
N LEU A 186 -2.11 -25.73 0.01
CA LEU A 186 -1.88 -26.24 -1.34
C LEU A 186 -0.41 -26.07 -1.75
N LEU A 187 0.20 -24.91 -1.50
CA LEU A 187 1.61 -24.68 -1.81
C LEU A 187 2.56 -25.47 -0.90
N SER A 188 2.19 -25.69 0.37
CA SER A 188 2.94 -26.59 1.24
C SER A 188 2.87 -28.05 0.76
N PHE A 189 1.69 -28.50 0.29
CA PHE A 189 1.53 -29.83 -0.30
C PHE A 189 2.40 -29.96 -1.56
N LEU A 190 2.33 -28.99 -2.47
CA LEU A 190 3.17 -28.95 -3.68
C LEU A 190 4.66 -29.06 -3.35
N PHE A 191 5.13 -28.35 -2.32
CA PHE A 191 6.52 -28.41 -1.88
C PHE A 191 6.92 -29.80 -1.38
N LEU A 192 6.07 -30.45 -0.57
CA LEU A 192 6.32 -31.77 0.00
C LEU A 192 6.25 -32.90 -1.05
N HIS A 193 5.40 -32.74 -2.07
CA HIS A 193 5.13 -33.75 -3.10
C HIS A 193 5.73 -33.40 -4.47
N GLN A 194 6.75 -32.54 -4.50
CA GLN A 194 7.30 -32.01 -5.76
C GLN A 194 7.84 -33.10 -6.70
N GLN A 195 8.34 -34.23 -6.18
CA GLN A 195 8.85 -35.34 -6.99
C GLN A 195 7.73 -36.11 -7.72
N ASP A 196 6.54 -36.12 -7.13
CA ASP A 196 5.34 -36.76 -7.67
C ASP A 196 4.57 -35.83 -8.63
N ILE A 197 4.80 -34.52 -8.52
CA ILE A 197 4.07 -33.49 -9.29
C ILE A 197 4.90 -32.96 -10.46
N PHE A 198 6.22 -32.85 -10.31
CA PHE A 198 7.12 -32.39 -11.36
C PHE A 198 7.81 -33.56 -12.04
N GLU A 199 8.03 -33.41 -13.34
CA GLU A 199 8.92 -34.28 -14.09
C GLU A 199 10.33 -34.25 -13.48
N GLN A 200 10.99 -35.41 -13.46
CA GLN A 200 12.39 -35.49 -13.04
C GLN A 200 13.28 -34.97 -14.16
N ASP A 201 14.41 -34.37 -13.77
CA ASP A 201 15.43 -33.97 -14.72
C ASP A 201 15.98 -35.23 -15.40
N PRO A 202 16.02 -35.32 -16.74
CA PRO A 202 16.57 -36.48 -17.44
C PRO A 202 17.99 -36.84 -16.99
N ASP A 203 18.76 -35.84 -16.54
CA ASP A 203 20.16 -35.97 -16.10
C ASP A 203 20.32 -36.47 -14.65
N ASP A 204 19.25 -36.53 -13.85
CA ASP A 204 19.29 -37.03 -12.45
C ASP A 204 19.14 -38.57 -12.36
N ILE A 205 18.93 -39.26 -13.49
CA ILE A 205 18.71 -40.72 -13.56
C ILE A 205 19.98 -41.49 -14.00
N SER A 206 21.09 -40.80 -14.29
CA SER A 206 22.37 -41.40 -14.72
C SER A 206 23.36 -41.63 -13.59
#